data_AF-A0AAV7JUH0-F1
#
_entry.id   AF-A0AAV7JUH0-F1
#
_cell.length_a   1.000
_cell.length_b   1.000
_cell.length_c   1.000
_cell.angle_alpha   90.00
_cell.angle_beta   90.00
_cell.angle_gamma   90.00
#
_symmetry.space_group_name_H-M   'P 1'
#
loop_
_entity.id
_entity.type
_entity.pdbx_description
1 polymer ?
#
loop_
_entity_poly.entity_id
_entity_poly.type
_entity_poly.pdbx_seq_one_letter_code
_entity_poly.pdbx_strand_id
1 'polypeptide(L)'
;MVTNFIPIIDKLVAALNQRQAAYCVIRDRFGFLSELNSLVSDQMRDKANHLINIYSDDLEPGFVDEIVQFSVFWTSYISADPSKTEDTKQIREFQMFKF
;
A
#
# COMPACT_ATOMS: atom_id res chain seq x y z
N MET A 1 -2.59 -43.78 -5.54
CA MET A 1 -3.39 -42.71 -6.18
C MET A 1 -3.26 -41.37 -5.48
N VAL A 2 -3.31 -41.28 -4.14
CA VAL A 2 -3.22 -40.00 -3.40
C VAL A 2 -1.87 -39.28 -3.55
N THR A 3 -0.78 -40.03 -3.71
CA THR A 3 0.59 -39.51 -3.86
C THR A 3 0.82 -38.69 -5.13
N ASN A 4 0.01 -38.89 -6.17
CA ASN A 4 0.15 -38.18 -7.45
C ASN A 4 -0.33 -36.72 -7.38
N PHE A 5 -1.12 -36.38 -6.36
CA PHE A 5 -1.61 -35.01 -6.14
C PHE A 5 -0.63 -34.17 -5.32
N ILE A 6 0.30 -34.79 -4.59
CA ILE A 6 1.29 -34.08 -3.76
C ILE A 6 2.11 -33.09 -4.60
N PRO A 7 2.68 -33.47 -5.77
CA PRO A 7 3.41 -32.51 -6.60
C PRO A 7 2.56 -31.35 -7.13
N ILE A 8 1.25 -31.55 -7.27
CA ILE A 8 0.31 -30.52 -7.72
C ILE A 8 0.07 -29.53 -6.57
N ILE A 9 -0.16 -30.03 -5.36
CA ILE A 9 -0.34 -29.22 -4.15
C ILE A 9 0.94 -28.43 -3.86
N ASP A 10 2.12 -29.05 -3.95
CA ASP A 10 3.40 -28.37 -3.70
C ASP A 10 3.63 -27.21 -4.69
N LYS A 11 3.32 -27.42 -5.97
CA LYS A 11 3.40 -26.35 -6.99
C LYS A 11 2.41 -25.22 -6.71
N LEU A 12 1.19 -25.55 -6.27
CA LEU A 12 0.20 -24.54 -5.91
C LEU A 12 0.68 -23.71 -4.71
N VAL A 13 1.19 -24.36 -3.66
CA VAL A 13 1.75 -23.68 -2.49
C VAL A 13 2.92 -22.78 -2.87
N ALA A 14 3.85 -23.28 -3.69
CA ALA A 14 4.98 -22.48 -4.18
C ALA A 14 4.51 -21.23 -4.95
N ALA A 15 3.54 -21.37 -5.86
CA ALA A 15 3.00 -20.26 -6.62
C ALA A 15 2.27 -19.23 -5.74
N LEU A 16 1.49 -19.70 -4.75
CA LEU A 16 0.81 -18.82 -3.80
C LEU A 16 1.82 -18.04 -2.94
N ASN A 17 2.85 -18.71 -2.43
CA ASN A 17 3.92 -18.05 -1.66
C ASN A 17 4.67 -17.01 -2.50
N GLN A 18 4.99 -17.34 -3.76
CA GLN A 18 5.61 -16.40 -4.68
C GLN A 18 4.74 -15.15 -4.89
N ARG A 19 3.44 -15.35 -5.08
CA ARG A 19 2.49 -14.25 -5.28
C ARG A 19 2.32 -13.40 -4.01
N GLN A 20 2.26 -14.04 -2.84
CA GLN A 20 2.22 -13.34 -1.56
C GLN A 20 3.46 -12.47 -1.38
N ALA A 21 4.65 -13.01 -1.62
CA ALA A 21 5.90 -12.25 -1.53
C ALA A 21 5.90 -11.03 -2.46
N ALA A 22 5.45 -11.18 -3.70
CA ALA A 22 5.32 -10.06 -4.64
C ALA A 22 4.36 -8.98 -4.12
N TYR A 23 3.25 -9.36 -3.50
CA TYR A 23 2.31 -8.41 -2.90
C TYR A 23 2.87 -7.72 -1.66
N CYS A 24 3.65 -8.42 -0.83
CA CYS A 24 4.38 -7.80 0.28
C CYS A 24 5.32 -6.70 -0.24
N VAL A 25 6.09 -6.97 -1.30
CA VAL A 25 6.99 -5.96 -1.89
C VAL A 25 6.24 -4.73 -2.37
N ILE A 26 5.11 -4.90 -3.05
CA ILE A 26 4.28 -3.77 -3.51
C ILE A 26 3.71 -3.01 -2.33
N ARG A 27 3.20 -3.73 -1.31
CA ARG A 27 2.67 -3.12 -0.08
C ARG A 27 3.74 -2.33 0.66
N ASP A 28 4.95 -2.84 0.79
CA ASP A 28 6.02 -2.18 1.54
C ASP A 28 6.44 -0.86 0.88
N ARG A 29 6.38 -0.81 -0.46
CA ARG A 29 6.70 0.38 -1.27
C ARG A 29 5.58 1.41 -1.27
N PHE A 30 4.35 0.98 -1.58
CA PHE A 30 3.23 1.89 -1.88
C PHE A 30 2.13 1.90 -0.80
N GLY A 31 2.19 1.01 0.17
CA GLY A 31 1.13 0.83 1.18
C GLY A 31 0.87 2.08 2.01
N PHE A 32 1.89 2.90 2.25
CA PHE A 32 1.75 4.15 3.01
C PHE A 32 0.79 5.16 2.34
N LEU A 33 0.58 5.07 1.01
CA LEU A 33 -0.38 5.90 0.28
C LEU A 33 -1.84 5.61 0.67
N SER A 34 -2.12 4.43 1.24
CA SER A 34 -3.46 4.10 1.75
C SER A 34 -3.71 4.65 3.16
N GLU A 35 -2.66 5.12 3.82
CA GLU A 35 -2.65 5.53 5.22
C GLU A 35 -2.34 7.04 5.36
N LEU A 36 -2.57 7.84 4.30
CA LEU A 36 -2.28 9.28 4.27
C LEU A 36 -2.95 10.07 5.41
N ASN A 37 -4.11 9.62 5.88
CA ASN A 37 -4.85 10.25 6.98
C ASN A 37 -4.37 9.81 8.38
N SER A 38 -3.52 8.79 8.48
CA SER A 38 -3.10 8.18 9.76
C SER A 38 -1.61 8.24 10.04
N LEU A 39 -0.76 8.44 9.01
CA LEU A 39 0.67 8.62 9.25
C LEU A 39 1.00 10.02 9.77
N VAL A 40 1.95 10.06 10.71
CA VAL A 40 2.62 11.29 11.13
C VAL A 40 3.56 11.77 10.01
N SER A 41 3.70 13.09 9.85
CA SER A 41 4.46 13.70 8.76
C SER A 41 5.89 13.15 8.64
N ASP A 42 6.60 12.89 9.74
CA ASP A 42 7.97 12.37 9.71
C ASP A 42 8.03 10.95 9.13
N GLN A 43 7.11 10.07 9.54
CA GLN A 43 7.03 8.71 9.00
C GLN A 43 6.67 8.72 7.51
N MET A 44 5.82 9.67 7.09
CA MET A 44 5.48 9.85 5.68
C MET A 44 6.69 10.28 4.85
N ARG A 45 7.53 11.17 5.38
CA ARG A 45 8.79 11.57 4.74
C ARG A 45 9.76 10.40 4.63
N ASP A 46 9.90 9.58 5.66
CA ASP A 46 10.76 8.40 5.62
C ASP A 46 10.31 7.41 4.53
N LYS A 47 9.00 7.16 4.43
CA LYS A 47 8.42 6.27 3.42
C LYS A 47 8.55 6.84 2.01
N ALA A 48 8.35 8.15 1.83
CA ALA A 48 8.54 8.82 0.55
C ALA A 48 9.99 8.79 0.10
N ASN A 49 10.94 9.07 1.00
CA ASN A 49 12.37 8.95 0.72
C ASN A 49 12.77 7.52 0.35
N HIS A 50 12.23 6.53 1.05
CA HIS A 50 12.46 5.13 0.69
C HIS A 50 11.96 4.81 -0.73
N LEU A 51 10.79 5.33 -1.11
CA LEU A 51 10.23 5.13 -2.44
C LEU A 51 11.09 5.81 -3.53
N ILE A 52 11.53 7.05 -3.30
CA ILE A 52 12.44 7.78 -4.20
C ILE A 52 13.75 7.01 -4.38
N ASN A 53 14.32 6.47 -3.31
CA ASN A 53 15.55 5.67 -3.41
C ASN A 53 15.39 4.40 -4.25
N ILE A 54 14.18 3.81 -4.30
CA ILE A 54 13.89 2.64 -5.14
C ILE A 54 13.64 3.04 -6.59
N TYR A 55 13.03 4.20 -6.81
CA TYR A 55 12.62 4.71 -8.11
C TYR A 55 13.27 6.07 -8.39
N SER A 56 14.60 6.13 -8.29
CA SER A 56 15.36 7.39 -8.35
C SER A 56 15.28 8.10 -9.70
N ASP A 57 15.01 7.34 -10.76
CA ASP A 57 14.89 7.86 -12.12
C ASP A 57 13.46 8.34 -12.43
N ASP A 58 12.47 7.92 -11.62
CA ASP A 58 11.04 8.23 -11.83
C ASP A 58 10.53 9.30 -10.86
N LEU A 59 11.16 9.47 -9.69
CA LEU A 59 10.69 10.33 -8.62
C LEU A 59 11.72 11.39 -8.24
N GLU A 60 11.28 12.64 -8.24
CA GLU A 60 12.10 13.77 -7.82
C GLU A 60 12.14 13.91 -6.28
N PRO A 61 13.21 14.48 -5.71
CA PRO A 61 13.30 14.74 -4.26
C PRO A 61 12.14 15.58 -3.69
N GLY A 62 11.53 16.43 -4.53
CA GLY A 62 10.38 17.27 -4.15
C GLY A 62 9.14 16.47 -3.74
N PHE A 63 9.01 15.21 -4.20
CA PHE A 63 7.88 14.34 -3.88
C PHE A 63 7.65 14.18 -2.36
N VAL A 64 8.72 14.23 -1.55
CA VAL A 64 8.66 14.11 -0.08
C VAL A 64 7.76 15.18 0.54
N ASP A 65 7.89 16.43 0.11
CA ASP A 65 7.10 17.52 0.66
C ASP A 65 5.73 17.62 -0.01
N GLU A 66 5.64 17.30 -1.30
CA GLU A 66 4.37 17.24 -2.04
C GLU A 66 3.39 16.25 -1.41
N ILE A 67 3.84 15.05 -1.05
CA ILE A 67 2.96 14.03 -0.47
C ILE A 67 2.50 14.41 0.95
N VAL A 68 3.34 15.11 1.71
CA VAL A 68 2.97 15.65 3.03
C VAL A 68 1.95 16.78 2.88
N GLN A 69 2.14 17.69 1.92
CA GLN A 69 1.16 18.74 1.66
C GLN A 69 -0.17 18.15 1.16
N PHE A 70 -0.10 17.13 0.30
CA PHE A 70 -1.26 16.42 -0.21
C PHE A 70 -2.04 15.72 0.90
N SER A 71 -1.39 15.09 1.88
CA SER A 71 -2.09 14.44 3.00
C SER A 71 -2.88 15.42 3.87
N VAL A 72 -2.31 16.60 4.12
CA VAL A 72 -3.00 17.70 4.84
C VAL A 72 -4.19 18.21 4.04
N PHE A 73 -4.02 18.41 2.72
CA PHE A 73 -5.10 18.79 1.83
C PHE A 73 -6.22 17.74 1.82
N TRP A 74 -5.86 16.46 1.67
CA TRP A 74 -6.79 15.34 1.62
C TRP A 74 -7.62 15.22 2.91
N THR A 75 -6.98 15.38 4.07
CA THR A 75 -7.67 15.40 5.37
C THR A 75 -8.67 16.54 5.45
N SER A 76 -8.28 17.73 4.99
CA SER A 76 -9.13 18.92 4.98
C SER A 76 -10.31 18.77 4.02
N TYR A 77 -10.06 18.17 2.85
CA TYR A 77 -11.06 17.91 1.81
C TYR A 77 -12.15 16.93 2.28
N ILE A 78 -11.75 15.83 2.94
CA ILE A 78 -12.72 14.87 3.52
C ILE A 78 -13.52 15.53 4.66
N SER A 79 -12.85 16.34 5.48
CA SER A 79 -13.52 17.03 6.61
C SER A 79 -14.56 18.06 6.16
N ALA A 80 -14.39 18.63 4.97
CA ALA A 80 -15.32 19.61 4.40
C ALA A 80 -16.60 18.98 3.83
N ASP A 81 -16.59 17.69 3.52
CA ASP A 81 -17.73 16.96 2.95
C ASP A 81 -17.77 15.50 3.43
N PRO A 82 -18.42 15.22 4.59
CA PRO A 82 -18.43 13.89 5.19
C PRO A 82 -19.19 12.84 4.38
N SER A 83 -19.94 13.21 3.34
CA SER A 83 -20.57 12.24 2.41
C SER A 83 -19.55 11.42 1.61
N LYS A 84 -18.30 11.90 1.52
CA LYS A 84 -17.19 11.22 0.81
C LYS A 84 -16.44 10.20 1.68
N THR A 85 -16.78 10.11 2.97
CA THR A 85 -16.16 9.14 3.89
C THR A 85 -16.62 7.70 3.61
N GLU A 86 -17.82 7.52 3.04
CA GLU A 86 -18.40 6.21 2.69
C GLU A 86 -17.56 5.47 1.64
N ASP A 87 -17.04 6.19 0.62
CA ASP A 87 -16.20 5.62 -0.45
C ASP A 87 -14.85 5.12 0.09
N THR A 88 -14.30 5.80 1.11
CA THR A 88 -13.02 5.40 1.73
C THR A 88 -13.14 4.20 2.67
N LYS A 89 -14.33 3.96 3.26
CA LYS A 89 -14.59 2.77 4.09
C LYS A 89 -14.61 1.48 3.28
N GLN A 90 -15.19 1.50 2.08
CA GLN A 90 -15.25 0.32 1.20
C GLN A 90 -13.84 -0.17 0.81
N ILE A 91 -12.90 0.75 0.57
CA ILE A 91 -11.51 0.41 0.23
C ILE A 91 -10.78 -0.20 1.44
N ARG A 92 -10.99 0.34 2.64
CA ARG A 92 -10.40 -0.19 3.89
C ARG A 92 -10.98 -1.55 4.29
N GLU A 93 -12.28 -1.76 4.12
CA GLU A 93 -12.90 -3.08 4.34
C GLU A 93 -12.33 -4.12 3.38
N PHE A 94 -12.14 -3.78 2.11
CA PHE A 94 -11.51 -4.69 1.13
C PHE A 94 -10.05 -5.05 1.47
N GLN A 95 -9.34 -4.19 2.22
CA GLN A 95 -7.97 -4.43 2.69
C GLN A 95 -7.92 -5.26 3.98
N MET A 96 -8.89 -5.11 4.89
CA MET A 96 -8.99 -5.90 6.14
C MET A 96 -9.27 -7.40 5.89
N PHE A 97 -9.85 -7.74 4.73
CA PHE A 97 -10.16 -9.12 4.33
C PHE A 97 -9.06 -9.84 3.51
N LYS A 98 -7.85 -9.27 3.37
CA LYS A 98 -6.77 -9.93 2.63
C LYS A 98 -5.64 -10.43 3.54
N PHE A 99 -5.72 -11.75 3.79
CA PHE A 99 -4.72 -12.77 4.17
C PHE A 99 -3.60 -12.37 5.13
#